data_AF-A0A7D4AQ17-F1
#
_entry.id   AF-A0A7D4AQ17-F1
#
_cell.length_a   1.000
_cell.length_b   1.000
_cell.length_c   1.000
_cell.angle_alpha   90.00
_cell.angle_beta   90.00
_cell.angle_gamma   90.00
#
_symmetry.space_group_name_H-M   'P 1'
#
loop_
_entity.id
_entity.type
_entity.pdbx_description
1 polymer ?
#
loop_
_entity_poly.entity_id
_entity_poly.type
_entity_poly.pdbx_seq_one_letter_code
_entity_poly.pdbx_strand_id
1 'polypeptide(L)'
;MSTFTVERLSFQHLPALPNAWQPADYLALLSKLDYENPEAIAPAELKEMTQLALTDLEPAEAAEIVLGYLFPDDLTKGQLDQLAHQLQTEKLWEENPNFALHRGFFNATQLLYEAYNGKFPHPQAVEFKVKITAASPADLALLDHEPAAMLLRLLAPGLADRALLHRLFGDQLAGGAFPEATSILWQLTPSEKTDTSVVYDIISSDYWLEDFKFADTYEATLPAE
;
A
#
# COMPACT_ATOMS: atom_id res chain seq x y z
N MET A 1 -19.02 18.55 -14.07
CA MET A 1 -19.05 17.08 -14.03
C MET A 1 -18.45 16.59 -15.32
N SER A 2 -17.35 15.86 -15.22
CA SER A 2 -16.62 15.31 -16.37
C SER A 2 -16.71 13.80 -16.33
N THR A 3 -17.07 13.19 -17.45
CA THR A 3 -17.25 11.73 -17.57
C THR A 3 -15.99 11.11 -18.16
N PHE A 4 -15.60 9.97 -17.60
CA PHE A 4 -14.43 9.20 -17.97
C PHE A 4 -14.82 7.76 -18.25
N THR A 5 -14.18 7.15 -19.24
CA THR A 5 -14.18 5.69 -19.41
C THR A 5 -13.04 5.10 -18.59
N VAL A 6 -13.37 4.14 -17.73
CA VAL A 6 -12.42 3.42 -16.89
C VAL A 6 -12.34 1.98 -17.38
N GLU A 7 -11.14 1.52 -17.67
CA GLU A 7 -10.88 0.18 -18.19
C GLU A 7 -9.77 -0.49 -17.38
N ARG A 8 -10.09 -1.61 -16.72
CA ARG A 8 -9.09 -2.44 -16.05
C ARG A 8 -8.34 -3.27 -17.08
N LEU A 9 -7.03 -3.06 -17.18
CA LEU A 9 -6.17 -3.75 -18.14
C LEU A 9 -5.56 -5.04 -17.57
N SER A 10 -5.23 -5.03 -16.28
CA SER A 10 -4.68 -6.20 -15.57
C SER A 10 -5.12 -6.19 -14.11
N PHE A 11 -4.92 -7.31 -13.41
CA PHE A 11 -5.07 -7.39 -11.96
C PHE A 11 -4.30 -8.61 -11.45
N GLN A 12 -3.55 -8.46 -10.36
CA GLN A 12 -2.89 -9.57 -9.68
C GLN A 12 -2.72 -9.30 -8.18
N HIS A 13 -2.59 -10.38 -7.42
CA HIS A 13 -2.21 -10.31 -6.02
C HIS A 13 -0.70 -10.22 -5.87
N LEU A 14 -0.25 -9.46 -4.87
CA LEU A 14 1.14 -9.35 -4.49
C LEU A 14 1.32 -9.83 -3.04
N PRO A 15 2.21 -10.80 -2.78
CA PRO A 15 2.56 -11.19 -1.41
C PRO A 15 3.51 -10.18 -0.74
N ALA A 16 4.15 -9.31 -1.53
CA ALA A 16 5.05 -8.26 -1.06
C ALA A 16 5.03 -7.07 -2.03
N LEU A 17 5.24 -5.85 -1.51
CA LEU A 17 5.30 -4.68 -2.39
C LEU A 17 6.65 -4.62 -3.11
N PRO A 18 6.66 -4.31 -4.42
CA PRO A 18 7.91 -4.08 -5.12
C PRO A 18 8.64 -2.91 -4.47
N ASN A 19 9.96 -3.07 -4.30
CA ASN A 19 10.84 -2.05 -3.72
C ASN A 19 10.46 -1.61 -2.29
N ALA A 20 9.69 -2.43 -1.54
CA ALA A 20 9.31 -2.17 -0.14
C ALA A 20 10.52 -1.93 0.77
N TRP A 21 11.61 -2.66 0.49
CA TRP A 21 12.86 -2.67 1.22
C TRP A 21 14.01 -2.57 0.23
N GLN A 22 14.94 -1.66 0.49
CA GLN A 22 16.18 -1.44 -0.25
C GLN A 22 17.37 -2.08 0.46
N PRO A 23 18.49 -2.34 -0.23
CA PRO A 23 19.72 -2.84 0.40
C PRO A 23 20.16 -2.05 1.64
N ALA A 24 20.04 -0.72 1.60
CA ALA A 24 20.37 0.15 2.73
C ALA A 24 19.49 -0.09 3.96
N ASP A 25 18.22 -0.48 3.75
CA ASP A 25 17.28 -0.74 4.83
C ASP A 25 17.65 -2.03 5.55
N TYR A 26 18.00 -3.07 4.80
CA TYR A 26 18.50 -4.33 5.36
C TYR A 26 19.81 -4.14 6.13
N LEU A 27 20.76 -3.36 5.60
CA LEU A 27 22.00 -3.02 6.32
C LEU A 27 21.72 -2.29 7.64
N ALA A 28 20.77 -1.36 7.64
CA ALA A 28 20.36 -0.63 8.84
C ALA A 28 19.69 -1.54 9.87
N LEU A 29 18.83 -2.46 9.42
CA LEU A 29 18.21 -3.48 10.30
C LEU A 29 19.25 -4.41 10.88
N LEU A 30 20.17 -4.95 10.06
CA LEU A 30 21.27 -5.81 10.53
C LEU A 30 22.14 -5.10 11.56
N SER A 31 22.41 -3.81 11.37
CA SER A 31 23.14 -3.01 12.35
C SER A 31 22.37 -2.86 13.67
N LYS A 32 21.04 -2.74 13.63
CA LYS A 32 20.18 -2.69 14.83
C LYS A 32 20.05 -4.06 15.53
N LEU A 33 20.29 -5.13 14.79
CA LEU A 33 20.32 -6.52 15.28
C LEU A 33 21.73 -6.92 15.78
N ASP A 34 22.66 -5.97 15.90
CA ASP A 34 24.05 -6.19 16.31
C ASP A 34 24.80 -7.22 15.44
N TYR A 35 24.42 -7.36 14.16
CA TYR A 35 25.09 -8.25 13.22
C TYR A 35 26.51 -7.76 12.92
N GLU A 36 27.50 -8.66 12.96
CA GLU A 36 28.89 -8.30 12.73
C GLU A 36 29.18 -8.01 11.25
N ASN A 37 29.72 -6.82 10.96
CA ASN A 37 30.19 -6.41 9.63
C ASN A 37 29.17 -6.61 8.48
N PRO A 38 27.96 -6.02 8.57
CA PRO A 38 26.90 -6.22 7.58
C PRO A 38 27.26 -5.72 6.17
N GLU A 39 28.18 -4.74 6.09
CA GLU A 39 28.70 -4.17 4.84
C GLU A 39 29.47 -5.19 3.97
N ALA A 40 29.90 -6.32 4.54
CA ALA A 40 30.58 -7.38 3.80
C ALA A 40 29.61 -8.38 3.13
N ILE A 41 28.31 -8.31 3.43
CA ILE A 41 27.29 -9.19 2.86
C ILE A 41 26.98 -8.75 1.43
N ALA A 42 26.85 -9.70 0.50
CA ALA A 42 26.48 -9.36 -0.86
C ALA A 42 25.05 -8.79 -0.92
N PRO A 43 24.75 -7.78 -1.76
CA PRO A 43 23.43 -7.16 -1.79
C PRO A 43 22.26 -8.14 -2.01
N ALA A 44 22.49 -9.22 -2.74
CA ALA A 44 21.48 -10.26 -2.98
C ALA A 44 21.18 -11.14 -1.75
N GLU A 45 22.10 -11.20 -0.78
CA GLU A 45 21.99 -12.02 0.43
C GLU A 45 21.47 -11.22 1.63
N LEU A 46 21.45 -9.88 1.55
CA LEU A 46 21.06 -8.99 2.65
C LEU A 46 19.68 -9.29 3.23
N LYS A 47 18.69 -9.57 2.37
CA LYS A 47 17.34 -9.92 2.83
C LYS A 47 17.36 -11.21 3.65
N GLU A 48 17.98 -12.25 3.13
CA GLU A 48 18.06 -13.56 3.80
C GLU A 48 18.81 -13.46 5.12
N MET A 49 19.95 -12.75 5.15
CA MET A 49 20.72 -12.53 6.37
C MET A 49 19.92 -11.72 7.41
N THR A 50 19.16 -10.72 6.98
CA THR A 50 18.28 -9.95 7.87
C THR A 50 17.19 -10.84 8.46
N GLN A 51 16.56 -11.68 7.63
CA GLN A 51 15.53 -12.63 8.10
C GLN A 51 16.11 -13.62 9.11
N LEU A 52 17.31 -14.15 8.86
CA LEU A 52 17.99 -15.05 9.79
C LEU A 52 18.27 -14.36 11.13
N ALA A 53 18.85 -13.16 11.11
CA ALA A 53 19.14 -12.40 12.32
C ALA A 53 17.87 -12.02 13.11
N LEU A 54 16.75 -11.74 12.43
CA LEU A 54 15.47 -11.51 13.08
C LEU A 54 14.97 -12.74 13.83
N THR A 55 15.26 -13.95 13.36
CA THR A 55 14.78 -15.20 13.99
C THR A 55 15.54 -15.62 15.24
N ASP A 56 16.64 -14.94 15.58
CA ASP A 56 17.35 -15.12 16.86
C ASP A 56 16.62 -14.44 18.05
N LEU A 57 15.57 -13.66 17.76
CA LEU A 57 14.75 -12.95 18.74
C LEU A 57 13.37 -13.61 18.91
N GLU A 58 12.65 -13.24 19.97
CA GLU A 58 11.21 -13.54 20.02
C GLU A 58 10.46 -12.68 18.98
N PRO A 59 9.33 -13.16 18.39
CA PRO A 59 8.63 -12.45 17.33
C PRO A 59 8.25 -11.00 17.69
N ALA A 60 7.84 -10.74 18.94
CA ALA A 60 7.54 -9.39 19.40
C ALA A 60 8.78 -8.48 19.38
N GLU A 61 9.93 -8.97 19.83
CA GLU A 61 11.17 -8.19 19.90
C GLU A 61 11.66 -7.84 18.48
N ALA A 62 11.60 -8.80 17.55
CA ALA A 62 11.90 -8.56 16.15
C ALA A 62 10.93 -7.54 15.53
N ALA A 63 9.64 -7.63 15.84
CA ALA A 63 8.64 -6.67 15.37
C ALA A 63 8.90 -5.25 15.91
N GLU A 64 9.26 -5.10 17.18
CA GLU A 64 9.60 -3.80 17.77
C GLU A 64 10.77 -3.13 17.03
N ILE A 65 11.81 -3.90 16.67
CA ILE A 65 12.97 -3.40 15.92
C ILE A 65 12.57 -2.94 14.51
N VAL A 66 11.80 -3.76 13.79
CA VAL A 66 11.37 -3.46 12.42
C VAL A 66 10.44 -2.24 12.40
N LEU A 67 9.48 -2.16 13.34
CA LEU A 67 8.60 -1.00 13.49
C LEU A 67 9.37 0.26 13.89
N GLY A 68 10.32 0.15 14.82
CA GLY A 68 11.16 1.26 15.24
C GLY A 68 12.09 1.78 14.15
N TYR A 69 12.45 0.93 13.18
CA TYR A 69 13.15 1.35 11.97
C TYR A 69 12.23 2.10 10.99
N LEU A 70 11.01 1.60 10.77
CA LEU A 70 10.05 2.20 9.83
C LEU A 70 9.42 3.50 10.33
N PHE A 71 9.29 3.65 11.64
CA PHE A 71 8.55 4.75 12.28
C PHE A 71 9.40 5.45 13.37
N PRO A 72 10.61 5.94 13.04
CA PRO A 72 11.56 6.43 14.04
C PRO A 72 11.05 7.64 14.83
N ASP A 73 10.21 8.47 14.20
CA ASP A 73 9.70 9.72 14.77
C ASP A 73 8.18 9.71 15.02
N ASP A 74 7.47 8.68 14.54
CA ASP A 74 6.00 8.61 14.59
C ASP A 74 5.47 7.87 15.83
N LEU A 75 6.27 6.95 16.38
CA LEU A 75 5.85 6.04 17.46
C LEU A 75 6.78 6.13 18.66
N THR A 76 6.19 6.28 19.84
CA THR A 76 6.92 6.18 21.11
C THR A 76 7.31 4.74 21.41
N LYS A 77 8.30 4.53 22.29
CA LYS A 77 8.71 3.20 22.74
C LYS A 77 7.54 2.34 23.26
N GLY A 78 6.64 2.93 24.05
CA GLY A 78 5.48 2.20 24.57
C GLY A 78 4.48 1.81 23.47
N GLN A 79 4.33 2.64 22.42
CA GLN A 79 3.51 2.27 21.26
C GLN A 79 4.16 1.17 20.43
N LEU A 80 5.48 1.22 20.24
CA LEU A 80 6.22 0.18 19.51
C LEU A 80 6.06 -1.19 20.18
N ASP A 81 6.27 -1.26 21.50
CA ASP A 81 6.07 -2.48 22.30
C ASP A 81 4.64 -3.04 22.14
N GLN A 82 3.62 -2.19 22.31
CA GLN A 82 2.22 -2.62 22.15
C GLN A 82 1.93 -3.09 20.71
N LEU A 83 2.33 -2.32 19.71
CA LEU A 83 2.06 -2.63 18.29
C LEU A 83 2.81 -3.89 17.85
N ALA A 84 4.02 -4.13 18.36
CA ALA A 84 4.80 -5.33 18.08
C ALA A 84 4.09 -6.60 18.58
N HIS A 85 3.41 -6.53 19.73
CA HIS A 85 2.54 -7.61 20.20
C HIS A 85 1.31 -7.78 19.31
N GLN A 86 0.64 -6.68 18.95
CA GLN A 86 -0.56 -6.73 18.10
C GLN A 86 -0.26 -7.27 16.69
N LEU A 87 0.87 -6.90 16.09
CA LEU A 87 1.28 -7.28 14.73
C LEU A 87 1.33 -8.81 14.52
N GLN A 88 1.52 -9.59 15.59
CA GLN A 88 1.53 -11.05 15.53
C GLN A 88 0.16 -11.68 15.22
N THR A 89 -0.93 -10.96 15.51
CA THR A 89 -2.29 -11.50 15.40
C THR A 89 -3.26 -10.61 14.64
N GLU A 90 -3.04 -9.29 14.64
CA GLU A 90 -3.92 -8.29 14.05
C GLU A 90 -3.36 -7.81 12.71
N LYS A 91 -4.25 -7.55 11.76
CA LYS A 91 -3.87 -6.97 10.48
C LYS A 91 -3.79 -5.45 10.58
N LEU A 92 -2.74 -4.93 11.21
CA LEU A 92 -2.62 -3.49 11.49
C LEU A 92 -2.59 -2.62 10.23
N TRP A 93 -2.32 -3.17 9.04
CA TRP A 93 -2.46 -2.44 7.77
C TRP A 93 -3.91 -2.31 7.26
N GLU A 94 -4.88 -2.93 7.95
CA GLU A 94 -6.32 -2.84 7.68
C GLU A 94 -7.04 -2.21 8.89
N GLU A 95 -6.61 -2.57 10.10
CA GLU A 95 -7.33 -2.31 11.36
C GLU A 95 -6.85 -1.05 12.10
N ASN A 96 -5.64 -0.55 11.83
CA ASN A 96 -5.11 0.59 12.57
C ASN A 96 -5.89 1.88 12.22
N PRO A 97 -6.25 2.75 13.18
CA PRO A 97 -6.98 3.97 12.89
C PRO A 97 -6.15 5.01 12.11
N ASN A 98 -4.83 4.91 12.11
CA ASN A 98 -3.95 5.80 11.36
C ASN A 98 -3.54 5.17 10.02
N PHE A 99 -4.26 5.54 8.97
CA PHE A 99 -4.06 5.04 7.60
C PHE A 99 -2.64 5.31 7.07
N ALA A 100 -2.01 6.41 7.47
CA ALA A 100 -0.66 6.75 7.01
C ALA A 100 0.39 5.69 7.38
N LEU A 101 0.13 4.91 8.43
CA LEU A 101 1.02 3.84 8.90
C LEU A 101 0.76 2.49 8.21
N HIS A 102 -0.36 2.33 7.50
CA HIS A 102 -0.81 1.03 6.97
C HIS A 102 0.23 0.38 6.06
N ARG A 103 0.81 1.15 5.13
CA ARG A 103 1.85 0.64 4.23
C ARG A 103 3.09 0.16 5.00
N GLY A 104 3.49 0.88 6.04
CA GLY A 104 4.62 0.47 6.89
C GLY A 104 4.30 -0.79 7.70
N PHE A 105 3.09 -0.92 8.26
CA PHE A 105 2.65 -2.14 8.92
C PHE A 105 2.60 -3.34 7.96
N PHE A 106 2.15 -3.14 6.72
CA PHE A 106 2.18 -4.17 5.69
C PHE A 106 3.61 -4.64 5.42
N ASN A 107 4.54 -3.71 5.20
CA ASN A 107 5.94 -4.02 4.94
C ASN A 107 6.63 -4.74 6.11
N ALA A 108 6.36 -4.30 7.35
CA ALA A 108 6.86 -4.94 8.56
C ALA A 108 6.34 -6.38 8.68
N THR A 109 5.02 -6.55 8.57
CA THR A 109 4.37 -7.86 8.66
C THR A 109 4.87 -8.78 7.57
N GLN A 110 5.06 -8.31 6.34
CA GLN A 110 5.55 -9.12 5.23
C GLN A 110 6.96 -9.65 5.47
N LEU A 111 7.89 -8.79 5.93
CA LEU A 111 9.25 -9.22 6.26
C LEU A 111 9.24 -10.27 7.39
N LEU A 112 8.45 -10.04 8.42
CA LEU A 112 8.36 -10.91 9.60
C LEU A 112 7.59 -12.21 9.33
N TYR A 113 6.56 -12.16 8.50
CA TYR A 113 5.82 -13.33 8.02
C TYR A 113 6.77 -14.31 7.33
N GLU A 114 7.63 -13.81 6.44
CA GLU A 114 8.63 -14.62 5.77
C GLU A 114 9.71 -15.13 6.74
N ALA A 115 10.28 -14.25 7.57
CA ALA A 115 11.33 -14.63 8.53
C ALA A 115 10.86 -15.75 9.47
N TYR A 116 9.62 -15.66 9.96
CA TYR A 116 9.07 -16.60 10.94
C TYR A 116 8.17 -17.69 10.36
N ASN A 117 8.27 -17.97 9.06
CA ASN A 117 7.52 -19.05 8.38
C ASN A 117 5.99 -18.99 8.65
N GLY A 118 5.43 -17.79 8.59
CA GLY A 118 3.98 -17.56 8.70
C GLY A 118 3.42 -17.44 10.12
N LYS A 119 4.26 -17.17 11.14
CA LYS A 119 3.76 -16.84 12.49
C LYS A 119 2.97 -15.53 12.55
N PHE A 120 3.27 -14.58 11.68
CA PHE A 120 2.54 -13.32 11.56
C PHE A 120 1.34 -13.49 10.62
N PRO A 121 0.35 -12.56 10.62
CA PRO A 121 -0.74 -12.60 9.67
C PRO A 121 -0.23 -12.52 8.23
N HIS A 122 -0.88 -13.23 7.30
CA HIS A 122 -0.49 -13.24 5.89
C HIS A 122 -0.82 -11.89 5.23
N PRO A 123 0.19 -11.12 4.77
CA PRO A 123 -0.04 -9.86 4.08
C PRO A 123 -0.36 -10.13 2.61
N GLN A 124 -1.41 -9.48 2.10
CA GLN A 124 -1.79 -9.54 0.71
C GLN A 124 -2.12 -8.14 0.17
N ALA A 125 -1.49 -7.78 -0.93
CA ALA A 125 -1.74 -6.55 -1.66
C ALA A 125 -2.28 -6.89 -3.05
N VAL A 126 -2.74 -5.87 -3.76
CA VAL A 126 -3.18 -5.97 -5.15
C VAL A 126 -2.40 -4.99 -6.01
N GLU A 127 -2.04 -5.42 -7.21
CA GLU A 127 -1.48 -4.58 -8.26
C GLU A 127 -2.35 -4.70 -9.50
N PHE A 128 -2.67 -3.56 -10.10
CA PHE A 128 -3.44 -3.54 -11.33
C PHE A 128 -3.10 -2.32 -12.18
N LYS A 129 -3.30 -2.49 -13.49
CA LYS A 129 -3.25 -1.41 -14.46
C LYS A 129 -4.67 -0.96 -14.80
N VAL A 130 -4.92 0.33 -14.74
CA VAL A 130 -6.19 0.93 -15.15
C VAL A 130 -5.95 2.03 -16.17
N LYS A 131 -6.71 2.00 -17.27
CA LYS A 131 -6.73 3.07 -18.27
C LYS A 131 -7.90 3.99 -17.98
N ILE A 132 -7.61 5.27 -17.88
CA ILE A 132 -8.60 6.33 -17.77
C ILE A 132 -8.61 7.09 -19.10
N THR A 133 -9.78 7.21 -19.70
CA THR A 133 -9.99 7.98 -20.95
C THR A 133 -11.01 9.09 -20.70
N ALA A 134 -10.67 10.32 -21.06
CA ALA A 134 -11.51 11.49 -20.93
C ALA A 134 -12.03 11.94 -22.30
N ALA A 135 -13.12 12.70 -22.32
CA ALA A 135 -13.68 13.26 -23.55
C ALA A 135 -12.80 14.36 -24.17
N SER A 136 -12.01 15.06 -23.35
CA SER A 136 -11.13 16.13 -23.78
C SER A 136 -9.83 16.17 -22.97
N PRO A 137 -8.76 16.81 -23.49
CA PRO A 137 -7.52 17.01 -22.74
C PRO A 137 -7.72 17.84 -21.46
N ALA A 138 -8.69 18.76 -21.46
CA ALA A 138 -9.02 19.57 -20.29
C ALA A 138 -9.63 18.72 -19.17
N ASP A 139 -10.46 17.73 -19.51
CA ASP A 139 -11.02 16.80 -18.54
C ASP A 139 -9.93 15.87 -17.98
N LEU A 140 -9.02 15.38 -18.83
CA LEU A 140 -7.92 14.53 -18.37
C LEU A 140 -6.99 15.25 -17.39
N ALA A 141 -6.77 16.55 -17.58
CA ALA A 141 -5.94 17.38 -16.70
C ALA A 141 -6.49 17.48 -15.27
N LEU A 142 -7.78 17.17 -15.03
CA LEU A 142 -8.33 17.10 -13.68
C LEU A 142 -7.63 16.03 -12.83
N LEU A 143 -7.10 14.98 -13.45
CA LEU A 143 -6.38 13.92 -12.75
C LEU A 143 -4.99 14.35 -12.27
N ASP A 144 -4.45 15.45 -12.79
CA ASP A 144 -3.14 15.96 -12.37
C ASP A 144 -3.22 16.65 -10.99
N HIS A 145 -4.44 16.99 -10.53
CA HIS A 145 -4.71 17.55 -9.20
C HIS A 145 -5.20 16.46 -8.24
N GLU A 146 -4.44 16.18 -7.17
CA GLU A 146 -4.75 15.11 -6.19
C GLU A 146 -5.11 13.76 -6.85
N PRO A 147 -4.18 13.17 -7.63
CA PRO A 147 -4.47 12.02 -8.49
C PRO A 147 -5.04 10.83 -7.72
N ALA A 148 -4.64 10.61 -6.47
CA ALA A 148 -5.15 9.52 -5.67
C ALA A 148 -6.65 9.67 -5.34
N ALA A 149 -7.08 10.88 -4.96
CA ALA A 149 -8.48 11.16 -4.66
C ALA A 149 -9.35 11.04 -5.91
N MET A 150 -8.89 11.61 -7.03
CA MET A 150 -9.60 11.51 -8.31
C MET A 150 -9.71 10.06 -8.77
N LEU A 151 -8.63 9.28 -8.65
CA LEU A 151 -8.67 7.87 -9.05
C LEU A 151 -9.57 7.04 -8.17
N LEU A 152 -9.56 7.20 -6.83
CA LEU A 152 -10.49 6.45 -5.99
C LEU A 152 -11.96 6.75 -6.34
N ARG A 153 -12.29 8.00 -6.70
CA ARG A 153 -13.63 8.35 -7.19
C ARG A 153 -13.97 7.65 -8.50
N LEU A 154 -13.01 7.55 -9.41
CA LEU A 154 -13.20 6.87 -10.70
C LEU A 154 -13.23 5.35 -10.56
N LEU A 155 -12.51 4.78 -9.58
CA LEU A 155 -12.45 3.34 -9.32
C LEU A 155 -13.67 2.84 -8.55
N ALA A 156 -14.25 3.66 -7.69
CA ALA A 156 -15.34 3.27 -6.81
C ALA A 156 -16.55 2.65 -7.54
N PRO A 157 -17.04 3.19 -8.68
CA PRO A 157 -18.13 2.55 -9.43
C PRO A 157 -17.82 1.15 -9.98
N GLY A 158 -16.53 0.80 -10.09
CA GLY A 158 -16.08 -0.54 -10.49
C GLY A 158 -16.00 -1.55 -9.33
N LEU A 159 -16.29 -1.13 -8.09
CA LEU A 159 -16.34 -2.00 -6.92
C LEU A 159 -17.77 -2.46 -6.66
N ALA A 160 -17.93 -3.51 -5.84
CA ALA A 160 -19.25 -3.91 -5.37
C ALA A 160 -19.88 -2.83 -4.47
N ASP A 161 -21.19 -2.62 -4.53
CA ASP A 161 -21.90 -1.61 -3.70
C ASP A 161 -21.61 -1.74 -2.18
N ARG A 162 -21.33 -2.97 -1.73
CA ARG A 162 -21.00 -3.30 -0.33
C ARG A 162 -19.51 -3.16 0.01
N ALA A 163 -18.68 -2.75 -0.93
CA ALA A 163 -17.25 -2.58 -0.74
C ALA A 163 -16.99 -1.59 0.40
N LEU A 164 -15.92 -1.86 1.14
CA LEU A 164 -15.60 -1.07 2.32
C LEU A 164 -15.35 0.41 1.98
N LEU A 165 -14.75 0.67 0.82
CA LEU A 165 -14.50 2.02 0.32
C LEU A 165 -15.79 2.86 0.28
N HIS A 166 -16.90 2.31 -0.21
CA HIS A 166 -18.19 3.01 -0.21
C HIS A 166 -18.74 3.23 1.20
N ARG A 167 -18.59 2.23 2.06
CA ARG A 167 -19.13 2.28 3.43
C ARG A 167 -18.44 3.32 4.30
N LEU A 168 -17.12 3.49 4.13
CA LEU A 168 -16.32 4.37 4.97
C LEU A 168 -16.13 5.76 4.38
N PHE A 169 -16.12 5.89 3.05
CA PHE A 169 -15.74 7.13 2.35
C PHE A 169 -16.80 7.65 1.38
N GLY A 170 -18.08 7.34 1.60
CA GLY A 170 -19.17 7.75 0.72
C GLY A 170 -19.22 9.25 0.43
N ASP A 171 -19.01 10.08 1.45
CA ASP A 171 -19.00 11.55 1.31
C ASP A 171 -17.80 12.03 0.48
N GLN A 172 -16.60 11.49 0.74
CA GLN A 172 -15.36 11.83 0.03
C GLN A 172 -15.39 11.37 -1.43
N LEU A 173 -16.05 10.25 -1.70
CA LEU A 173 -16.31 9.75 -3.05
C LEU A 173 -17.31 10.64 -3.80
N ALA A 174 -18.29 11.20 -3.09
CA ALA A 174 -19.27 12.14 -3.66
C ALA A 174 -18.68 13.54 -3.91
N GLY A 175 -17.60 13.94 -3.23
CA GLY A 175 -16.91 15.21 -3.45
C GLY A 175 -16.03 15.66 -2.27
N GLY A 176 -15.50 16.88 -2.34
CA GLY A 176 -14.73 17.48 -1.24
C GLY A 176 -13.28 16.99 -1.11
N ALA A 177 -12.69 17.15 0.08
CA ALA A 177 -11.34 16.69 0.37
C ALA A 177 -11.33 15.18 0.66
N PHE A 178 -10.30 14.47 0.17
CA PHE A 178 -10.12 13.04 0.44
C PHE A 178 -8.67 12.75 0.87
N PRO A 179 -8.25 13.22 2.05
CA PRO A 179 -6.86 13.13 2.49
C PRO A 179 -6.36 11.69 2.66
N GLU A 180 -7.23 10.74 3.00
CA GLU A 180 -6.89 9.32 3.18
C GLU A 180 -6.55 8.62 1.85
N ALA A 181 -6.89 9.21 0.70
CA ALA A 181 -6.72 8.59 -0.60
C ALA A 181 -5.27 8.15 -0.88
N THR A 182 -4.30 8.95 -0.44
CA THR A 182 -2.85 8.65 -0.58
C THR A 182 -2.39 7.52 0.34
N SER A 183 -3.15 7.22 1.40
CA SER A 183 -2.88 6.11 2.31
C SER A 183 -3.60 4.83 1.88
N ILE A 184 -4.63 4.94 1.02
CA ILE A 184 -5.31 3.80 0.39
C ILE A 184 -4.54 3.36 -0.86
N LEU A 185 -4.15 4.29 -1.74
CA LEU A 185 -3.34 4.00 -2.93
C LEU A 185 -1.85 4.11 -2.60
N TRP A 186 -1.25 3.01 -2.14
CA TRP A 186 0.13 2.96 -1.66
C TRP A 186 1.19 3.29 -2.70
N GLN A 187 0.96 2.88 -3.95
CA GLN A 187 1.78 3.30 -5.09
C GLN A 187 0.86 3.66 -6.25
N LEU A 188 1.19 4.77 -6.90
CA LEU A 188 0.44 5.30 -8.02
C LEU A 188 1.40 5.89 -9.04
N THR A 189 1.55 5.22 -10.18
CA THR A 189 2.49 5.63 -11.22
C THR A 189 1.77 5.78 -12.56
N PRO A 190 1.71 6.99 -13.15
CA PRO A 190 1.19 7.15 -14.49
C PRO A 190 2.15 6.56 -15.53
N SER A 191 1.59 5.95 -16.57
CA SER A 191 2.26 5.42 -17.75
C SER A 191 1.39 5.67 -18.99
N GLU A 192 1.98 5.55 -20.19
CA GLU A 192 1.25 5.59 -21.46
C GLU A 192 0.26 6.78 -21.61
N LYS A 193 0.69 8.00 -21.24
CA LYS A 193 -0.13 9.22 -21.33
C LYS A 193 -0.25 9.71 -22.77
N THR A 194 -1.48 9.99 -23.20
CA THR A 194 -1.85 10.68 -24.44
C THR A 194 -2.61 11.96 -24.11
N ASP A 195 -3.10 12.68 -25.12
CA ASP A 195 -3.90 13.89 -24.92
C ASP A 195 -5.23 13.62 -24.20
N THR A 196 -5.79 12.41 -24.30
CA THR A 196 -7.12 12.08 -23.74
C THR A 196 -7.14 10.80 -22.92
N SER A 197 -6.01 10.13 -22.74
CA SER A 197 -5.93 8.94 -21.89
C SER A 197 -4.65 8.85 -21.08
N VAL A 198 -4.71 8.15 -19.97
CA VAL A 198 -3.53 7.78 -19.17
C VAL A 198 -3.75 6.39 -18.59
N VAL A 199 -2.68 5.60 -18.50
CA VAL A 199 -2.68 4.34 -17.76
C VAL A 199 -2.05 4.59 -16.39
N TYR A 200 -2.62 4.05 -15.34
CA TYR A 200 -2.03 4.07 -14.01
C TYR A 200 -1.70 2.65 -13.58
N ASP A 201 -0.48 2.49 -13.07
CA ASP A 201 -0.04 1.32 -12.33
C ASP A 201 -0.30 1.62 -10.85
N ILE A 202 -1.18 0.82 -10.23
CA ILE A 202 -1.70 1.04 -8.89
C ILE A 202 -1.37 -0.14 -8.01
N ILE A 203 -0.87 0.12 -6.80
CA ILE A 203 -0.73 -0.87 -5.74
C ILE A 203 -1.48 -0.39 -4.49
N SER A 204 -2.26 -1.29 -3.89
CA SER A 204 -3.04 -1.04 -2.67
C SER A 204 -3.15 -2.33 -1.84
N SER A 205 -3.72 -2.24 -0.64
CA SER A 205 -4.16 -3.43 0.10
C SER A 205 -5.34 -4.09 -0.62
N ASP A 206 -5.36 -5.42 -0.63
CA ASP A 206 -6.53 -6.17 -1.11
C ASP A 206 -7.81 -5.78 -0.34
N TYR A 207 -7.68 -5.45 0.95
CA TYR A 207 -8.75 -4.98 1.82
C TYR A 207 -9.61 -3.86 1.20
N TRP A 208 -8.99 -2.97 0.41
CA TRP A 208 -9.69 -1.86 -0.23
C TRP A 208 -10.23 -2.20 -1.62
N LEU A 209 -9.44 -2.90 -2.43
CA LEU A 209 -9.62 -2.96 -3.88
C LEU A 209 -9.66 -4.39 -4.46
N GLU A 210 -9.81 -5.41 -3.63
CA GLU A 210 -9.93 -6.81 -4.06
C GLU A 210 -11.01 -7.02 -5.12
N ASP A 211 -12.19 -6.43 -4.89
CA ASP A 211 -13.34 -6.58 -5.78
C ASP A 211 -13.12 -5.93 -7.15
N PHE A 212 -12.12 -5.05 -7.30
CA PHE A 212 -11.81 -4.40 -8.57
C PHE A 212 -11.40 -5.39 -9.66
N LYS A 213 -10.94 -6.58 -9.30
CA LYS A 213 -10.66 -7.67 -10.27
C LYS A 213 -11.86 -8.05 -11.13
N PHE A 214 -13.07 -7.77 -10.67
CA PHE A 214 -14.33 -8.03 -11.39
C PHE A 214 -14.79 -6.84 -12.22
N ALA A 215 -14.12 -5.69 -12.14
CA ALA A 215 -14.46 -4.53 -12.94
C ALA A 215 -14.20 -4.80 -14.43
N ASP A 216 -15.22 -4.58 -15.24
CA ASP A 216 -15.13 -4.47 -16.70
C ASP A 216 -14.84 -3.01 -17.10
N THR A 217 -15.06 -2.65 -18.35
CA THR A 217 -15.09 -1.25 -18.78
C THR A 217 -16.39 -0.59 -18.34
N TYR A 218 -16.30 0.59 -17.71
CA TYR A 218 -17.46 1.36 -17.28
C TYR A 218 -17.22 2.87 -17.40
N GLU A 219 -18.29 3.64 -17.23
CA GLU A 219 -18.21 5.09 -17.15
C GLU A 219 -18.29 5.55 -15.69
N ALA A 220 -17.43 6.50 -15.33
CA ALA A 220 -17.42 7.15 -14.04
C ALA A 220 -17.37 8.66 -14.22
N THR A 221 -17.94 9.40 -13.27
CA THR A 221 -18.03 10.86 -13.33
C THR A 221 -17.32 11.46 -12.13
N LEU A 222 -16.48 12.46 -12.37
CA LEU A 222 -15.95 13.28 -11.28
C LEU A 222 -16.98 14.34 -10.89
N PRO A 223 -17.22 14.53 -9.57
CA PRO A 223 -18.10 15.59 -9.08
C PRO A 223 -17.57 16.96 -9.54
N ALA A 224 -18.49 17.92 -9.74
CA ALA A 224 -18.08 19.31 -9.95
C ALA A 224 -17.46 19.85 -8.66
N GLU A 225 -16.42 20.69 -8.78
CA GLU A 225 -15.93 21.51 -7.67
C GLU A 225 -17.04 22.37 -7.05
#